data_AF-A0A955WPI6-F1
#
_entry.id   AF-A0A955WPI6-F1
#
_cell.length_a   1.000
_cell.length_b   1.000
_cell.length_c   1.000
_cell.angle_alpha   90.00
_cell.angle_beta   90.00
_cell.angle_gamma   90.00
#
_symmetry.space_group_name_H-M   'P 1'
#
loop_
_entity.id
_entity.type
_entity.pdbx_description
1 polymer ?
#
loop_
_entity_poly.entity_id
_entity_poly.type
_entity_poly.pdbx_seq_one_letter_code
_entity_poly.pdbx_strand_id
1 'polypeptide(L)'
;KIQVEFNPAKVKAYRLIGYENRKLRNEDFNDDKKDAGELGAGHTVTALYEIIPAGSDEAVPGVDGLKYQQTELSAAAKASNELLTLKLRYKQPDGDTSTLITHPLTDRDVPPAETSADFRFSAAVAAFGMLLRDSQHKGASSYGLILGLARDAKGADRAGYRAEFIRLVEKAQLNQQVNGGGDGPKQIAR
;
A
#
# COMPACT_ATOMS: atom_id res chain seq x y z
N LYS A 1 10.69 14.68 -5.02
CA LYS A 1 11.08 13.25 -5.10
C LYS A 1 10.82 12.56 -3.77
N ILE A 2 10.35 11.31 -3.77
CA ILE A 2 10.17 10.50 -2.57
C ILE A 2 10.98 9.21 -2.73
N GLN A 3 11.69 8.81 -1.68
CA GLN A 3 12.32 7.50 -1.54
C GLN A 3 11.95 6.89 -0.19
N VAL A 4 11.65 5.60 -0.21
CA VAL A 4 11.37 4.80 0.98
C VAL A 4 12.43 3.72 1.07
N GLU A 5 13.05 3.62 2.23
CA GLU A 5 14.05 2.61 2.56
C GLU A 5 13.55 1.80 3.76
N PHE A 6 13.23 0.53 3.56
CA PHE A 6 12.78 -0.35 4.63
C PHE A 6 13.97 -0.91 5.40
N ASN A 7 13.83 -1.06 6.72
CA ASN A 7 14.84 -1.71 7.54
C ASN A 7 14.79 -3.24 7.31
N PRO A 8 15.84 -3.86 6.74
CA PRO A 8 15.83 -5.28 6.44
C PRO A 8 15.86 -6.18 7.70
N ALA A 9 16.13 -5.62 8.88
CA ALA A 9 15.93 -6.30 10.16
C ALA A 9 14.44 -6.45 10.55
N LYS A 10 13.54 -5.66 9.94
CA LYS A 10 12.10 -5.64 10.24
C LYS A 10 11.24 -6.09 9.07
N VAL A 11 11.70 -5.86 7.83
CA VAL A 11 10.96 -6.14 6.59
C VAL A 11 11.81 -7.02 5.66
N LYS A 12 11.30 -8.22 5.35
CA LYS A 12 11.91 -9.19 4.44
C LYS A 12 11.75 -8.78 2.97
N ALA A 13 10.56 -8.30 2.63
CA ALA A 13 10.19 -7.92 1.28
C ALA A 13 9.03 -6.90 1.32
N TYR A 14 8.87 -6.13 0.25
CA TYR A 14 7.80 -5.13 0.15
C TYR A 14 7.43 -4.86 -1.30
N ARG A 15 6.19 -4.47 -1.54
CA ARG A 15 5.73 -3.96 -2.84
C ARG A 15 4.86 -2.72 -2.68
N LEU A 16 4.96 -1.83 -3.66
CA LEU A 16 4.13 -0.63 -3.76
C LEU A 16 2.82 -0.99 -4.46
N ILE A 17 1.70 -0.79 -3.77
CA ILE A 17 0.36 -1.07 -4.29
C ILE A 17 -0.07 0.07 -5.24
N GLY A 18 -0.57 -0.28 -6.42
CA GLY A 18 -1.19 0.65 -7.36
C GLY A 18 -0.23 1.42 -8.27
N TYR A 19 1.08 1.33 -8.06
CA TYR A 19 2.11 2.00 -8.87
C TYR A 19 3.22 1.05 -9.34
N GLU A 20 2.87 -0.22 -9.57
CA GLU A 20 3.82 -1.28 -9.93
C GLU A 20 4.66 -0.95 -11.19
N ASN A 21 4.15 -0.10 -12.09
CA ASN A 21 4.83 0.31 -13.34
C ASN A 21 5.73 1.57 -13.23
N ARG A 22 5.93 2.16 -12.03
CA ARG A 22 6.73 3.40 -11.85
C ARG A 22 7.81 3.31 -10.77
N LYS A 23 8.37 2.12 -10.52
CA LYS A 23 9.43 1.95 -9.52
C LYS A 23 10.70 2.69 -10.01
N LEU A 24 11.01 3.82 -9.39
CA LEU A 24 12.27 4.54 -9.64
C LEU A 24 13.43 3.70 -9.05
N ARG A 25 14.54 3.57 -9.77
CA ARG A 25 15.73 2.88 -9.27
C ARG A 25 16.44 3.76 -8.25
N ASN A 26 17.14 3.14 -7.28
CA ASN A 26 17.88 3.88 -6.25
C ASN A 26 18.94 4.82 -6.85
N GLU A 27 19.58 4.43 -7.97
CA GLU A 27 20.55 5.30 -8.66
C GLU A 27 19.92 6.58 -9.22
N ASP A 28 18.63 6.52 -9.58
CA ASP A 28 17.90 7.62 -10.22
C ASP A 28 17.40 8.67 -9.19
N PHE A 29 17.42 8.37 -7.89
CA PHE A 29 16.95 9.31 -6.85
C PHE A 29 17.91 10.49 -6.65
N ASN A 30 19.22 10.20 -6.63
CA ASN A 30 20.28 11.20 -6.38
C ASN A 30 20.54 12.13 -7.58
N ASP A 31 20.04 11.79 -8.78
CA ASP A 31 20.23 12.61 -9.98
C ASP A 31 19.12 13.66 -10.12
N ASP A 32 19.44 14.91 -9.80
CA ASP A 32 18.53 16.06 -9.91
C ASP A 32 18.02 16.38 -11.33
N LYS A 33 18.57 15.74 -12.37
CA LYS A 33 18.10 15.89 -13.75
C LYS A 33 16.95 14.95 -14.11
N LYS A 34 16.67 13.91 -13.30
CA LYS A 34 15.56 12.99 -13.53
C LYS A 34 14.29 13.43 -12.82
N ASP A 35 13.25 13.63 -13.63
CA ASP A 35 11.89 13.84 -13.17
C ASP A 35 11.31 12.51 -12.62
N ALA A 36 11.05 12.49 -11.32
CA ALA A 36 10.58 11.31 -10.60
C ALA A 36 9.14 11.48 -10.08
N GLY A 37 8.36 12.39 -10.69
CA GLY A 37 7.08 12.82 -10.14
C GLY A 37 7.31 13.92 -9.12
N GLU A 38 7.16 15.16 -9.59
CA GLU A 38 7.15 16.33 -8.74
C GLU A 38 5.86 16.35 -7.89
N LEU A 39 6.00 16.64 -6.60
CA LEU A 39 4.87 16.93 -5.74
C LEU A 39 4.71 18.44 -5.69
N GLY A 40 3.65 18.95 -6.31
CA GLY A 40 3.31 20.36 -6.26
C GLY A 40 2.87 20.80 -4.86
N ALA A 41 3.07 22.08 -4.55
CA ALA A 41 2.57 22.66 -3.31
C ALA A 41 1.04 22.47 -3.20
N GLY A 42 0.57 22.04 -2.03
CA GLY A 42 -0.86 21.77 -1.78
C GLY A 42 -1.37 20.40 -2.22
N HIS A 43 -0.53 19.56 -2.84
CA HIS A 43 -0.92 18.20 -3.20
C HIS A 43 -0.72 17.24 -2.02
N THR A 44 -1.70 16.37 -1.78
CA THR A 44 -1.56 15.23 -0.86
C THR A 44 -1.38 13.96 -1.66
N VAL A 45 -0.37 13.16 -1.31
CA VAL A 45 -0.10 11.87 -1.97
C VAL A 45 -0.14 10.76 -0.94
N THR A 46 -0.85 9.69 -1.27
CA THR A 46 -0.90 8.46 -0.49
C THR A 46 -0.20 7.35 -1.26
N ALA A 47 0.80 6.73 -0.64
CA ALA A 47 1.45 5.52 -1.15
C ALA A 47 1.16 4.38 -0.16
N LEU A 48 0.70 3.25 -0.69
CA LEU A 48 0.42 2.07 0.11
C LEU A 48 1.46 1.00 -0.21
N TYR A 49 2.09 0.46 0.83
CA TYR A 49 3.01 -0.65 0.69
C TYR A 49 2.43 -1.88 1.36
N GLU A 50 2.55 -3.02 0.70
CA GLU A 50 2.44 -4.32 1.35
C GLU A 50 3.85 -4.75 1.74
N ILE A 51 4.00 -5.29 2.95
CA ILE A 51 5.27 -5.75 3.50
C ILE A 51 5.15 -7.20 3.95
N ILE A 52 6.26 -7.92 3.85
CA ILE A 52 6.47 -9.22 4.50
C ILE A 52 7.42 -8.97 5.67
N PRO A 53 7.01 -9.17 6.93
CA PRO A 53 7.88 -9.00 8.09
C PRO A 53 9.13 -9.91 8.02
N ALA A 54 10.25 -9.45 8.57
CA ALA A 54 11.53 -10.19 8.55
C ALA A 54 11.43 -11.59 9.17
N GLY A 55 10.57 -11.77 10.17
CA GLY A 55 10.33 -13.06 10.83
C GLY A 55 9.22 -13.91 10.21
N SER A 56 8.65 -13.53 9.06
CA SER A 56 7.58 -14.30 8.42
C SER A 56 8.13 -15.52 7.66
N ASP A 57 7.41 -16.63 7.77
CA ASP A 57 7.63 -17.88 7.01
C ASP A 57 7.22 -17.75 5.54
N GLU A 58 6.57 -16.65 5.14
CA GLU A 58 6.16 -16.42 3.77
C GLU A 58 7.35 -16.45 2.80
N ALA A 59 7.20 -17.20 1.73
CA ALA A 59 8.18 -17.26 0.65
C ALA A 59 8.19 -15.93 -0.14
N VAL A 60 9.37 -15.42 -0.45
CA VAL A 60 9.54 -14.28 -1.35
C VAL A 60 9.89 -14.82 -2.73
N PRO A 61 8.99 -14.72 -3.73
CA PRO A 61 9.28 -15.21 -5.08
C PRO A 61 10.48 -14.48 -5.70
N GLY A 62 11.41 -15.22 -6.30
CA GLY A 62 12.48 -14.64 -7.14
C GLY A 62 13.66 -14.01 -6.41
N VAL A 63 13.79 -14.22 -5.09
CA VAL A 63 14.99 -13.82 -4.34
C VAL A 63 15.77 -15.10 -3.99
N ASP A 64 16.52 -15.62 -4.95
CA ASP A 64 17.56 -16.60 -4.63
C ASP A 64 18.65 -15.86 -3.83
N GLY A 65 19.06 -16.44 -2.71
CA GLY A 65 20.17 -15.89 -1.92
C GLY A 65 21.40 -15.74 -2.81
N LEU A 66 22.03 -14.56 -2.77
CA LEU A 66 23.21 -14.30 -3.57
C LEU A 66 24.34 -15.26 -3.15
N LYS A 67 24.63 -16.24 -4.01
CA LYS A 67 25.58 -17.33 -3.72
C LYS A 67 26.95 -16.88 -3.18
N TYR A 68 27.41 -15.70 -3.60
CA TYR A 68 28.73 -15.16 -3.27
C TYR A 68 28.69 -13.94 -2.34
N GLN A 69 27.51 -13.52 -1.88
CA GLN A 69 27.38 -12.36 -1.01
C GLN A 69 26.69 -12.73 0.29
N GLN A 70 27.30 -12.32 1.40
CA GLN A 70 26.66 -12.31 2.71
C GLN A 70 26.15 -10.90 2.99
N THR A 71 24.85 -10.77 3.21
CA THR A 71 24.24 -9.51 3.64
C THR A 71 24.24 -9.48 5.17
N GLU A 72 25.26 -8.87 5.76
CA GLU A 72 25.28 -8.61 7.20
C GLU A 72 24.55 -7.31 7.51
N LEU A 73 23.51 -7.40 8.35
CA LEU A 73 22.80 -6.24 8.85
C LEU A 73 23.67 -5.45 9.82
N SER A 74 23.67 -4.12 9.69
CA SER A 74 24.40 -3.25 10.61
C SER A 74 23.87 -3.37 12.04
N ALA A 75 24.71 -3.12 13.04
CA ALA A 75 24.29 -3.11 14.45
C ALA A 75 23.14 -2.10 14.70
N ALA A 76 23.17 -0.95 14.00
CA ALA A 76 22.11 0.05 14.06
C ALA A 76 20.78 -0.50 13.52
N ALA A 77 20.79 -1.21 12.37
CA ALA A 77 19.59 -1.81 11.81
C ALA A 77 18.97 -2.86 12.76
N LYS A 78 19.82 -3.69 13.40
CA LYS A 78 19.40 -4.72 14.37
C LYS A 78 18.85 -4.12 15.66
N ALA A 79 19.43 -3.02 16.16
CA ALA A 79 19.04 -2.38 17.41
C ALA A 79 17.86 -1.40 17.27
N SER A 80 17.59 -0.92 16.07
CA SER A 80 16.54 0.06 15.79
C SER A 80 15.14 -0.57 15.78
N ASN A 81 14.15 0.19 16.25
CA ASN A 81 12.72 -0.13 16.12
C ASN A 81 12.09 0.54 14.87
N GLU A 82 12.91 1.13 14.01
CA GLU A 82 12.47 1.74 12.76
C GLU A 82 12.08 0.66 11.76
N LEU A 83 10.87 0.78 11.22
CA LEU A 83 10.35 -0.06 10.15
C LEU A 83 10.90 0.42 8.80
N LEU A 84 10.95 1.74 8.60
CA LEU A 84 11.42 2.36 7.38
C LEU A 84 11.93 3.77 7.62
N THR A 85 12.67 4.29 6.64
CA THR A 85 13.07 5.69 6.54
C THR A 85 12.47 6.30 5.28
N LEU A 86 11.78 7.43 5.44
CA LEU A 86 11.23 8.23 4.36
C LEU A 86 12.17 9.39 4.05
N LYS A 87 12.64 9.47 2.80
CA LYS A 87 13.47 10.57 2.29
C LYS A 87 12.65 11.38 1.28
N LEU A 88 12.45 12.66 1.55
CA LEU A 88 11.77 13.58 0.65
C LEU A 88 12.74 14.65 0.17
N ARG A 89 12.83 14.82 -1.15
CA ARG A 89 13.47 15.98 -1.76
C ARG A 89 12.44 16.93 -2.30
N TYR A 90 12.52 18.20 -1.92
CA TYR A 90 11.67 19.27 -2.45
C TYR A 90 12.52 20.47 -2.85
N LYS A 91 11.90 21.37 -3.62
CA LYS A 91 12.44 22.69 -3.98
C LYS A 91 11.39 23.74 -3.60
N GLN A 92 11.83 24.96 -3.34
CA GLN A 92 10.89 26.09 -3.24
C GLN A 92 10.36 26.43 -4.64
N PRO A 93 9.17 27.03 -4.79
CA PRO A 93 8.59 27.35 -6.10
C PRO A 93 9.53 28.13 -7.02
N ASP A 94 10.28 29.09 -6.46
CA ASP A 94 11.23 29.94 -7.20
C ASP A 94 12.70 29.53 -6.95
N GLY A 95 12.93 28.34 -6.37
CA GLY A 95 14.25 27.90 -5.93
C GLY A 95 14.80 26.76 -6.77
N ASP A 96 16.02 26.91 -7.29
CA ASP A 96 16.68 25.84 -8.05
C ASP A 96 17.33 24.76 -7.18
N THR A 97 17.51 25.06 -5.89
CA THR A 97 18.20 24.20 -4.93
C THR A 97 17.22 23.24 -4.25
N SER A 98 17.57 21.96 -4.20
CA SER A 98 16.76 20.95 -3.53
C SER A 98 17.17 20.70 -2.09
N THR A 99 16.19 20.62 -1.19
CA THR A 99 16.35 20.29 0.22
C THR A 99 15.92 18.85 0.48
N LEU A 100 16.75 18.09 1.21
CA LEU A 100 16.45 16.73 1.65
C LEU A 100 15.89 16.73 3.08
N ILE A 101 14.74 16.11 3.26
CA ILE A 101 14.13 15.79 4.55
C ILE A 101 14.20 14.27 4.73
N THR A 102 14.62 13.83 5.92
CA THR A 102 14.67 12.41 6.28
C THR A 102 13.85 12.18 7.54
N HIS A 103 12.94 11.21 7.49
CA HIS A 103 12.04 10.86 8.58
C HIS A 103 12.05 9.35 8.81
N PRO A 104 12.66 8.86 9.89
CA PRO A 104 12.49 7.47 10.31
C PRO A 104 11.07 7.25 10.86
N LEU A 105 10.52 6.08 10.59
CA LEU A 105 9.20 5.64 11.03
C LEU A 105 9.32 4.34 11.79
N THR A 106 8.86 4.33 13.03
CA THR A 106 8.78 3.14 13.88
C THR A 106 7.41 2.48 13.75
N ASP A 107 7.37 1.16 13.84
CA ASP A 107 6.11 0.46 14.01
C ASP A 107 5.61 0.68 15.44
N ARG A 108 4.38 1.17 15.56
CA ARG A 108 3.73 1.51 16.84
C ARG A 108 2.59 0.56 17.19
N ASP A 109 2.35 -0.47 16.38
CA ASP A 109 1.27 -1.45 16.57
C ASP A 109 -0.09 -0.78 16.80
N VAL A 110 -0.41 0.20 15.95
CA VAL A 110 -1.67 0.97 16.06
C VAL A 110 -2.82 0.12 15.51
N PRO A 111 -3.85 -0.20 16.31
CA PRO A 111 -4.96 -1.01 15.83
C PRO A 111 -5.74 -0.25 14.74
N PRO A 112 -6.36 -0.94 13.77
CA PRO A 112 -7.05 -0.30 12.65
C PRO A 112 -8.07 0.77 13.07
N ALA A 113 -8.78 0.57 14.18
CA ALA A 113 -9.76 1.51 14.72
C ALA A 113 -9.16 2.86 15.16
N GLU A 114 -7.88 2.87 15.57
CA GLU A 114 -7.17 4.07 16.04
C GLU A 114 -6.38 4.78 14.94
N THR A 115 -6.27 4.17 13.76
CA THR A 115 -5.65 4.83 12.61
C THR A 115 -6.45 6.04 12.12
N SER A 116 -5.92 6.81 11.18
CA SER A 116 -6.69 7.90 10.57
C SER A 116 -7.82 7.36 9.69
N ALA A 117 -8.88 8.15 9.51
CA ALA A 117 -9.92 7.81 8.56
C ALA A 117 -9.36 7.65 7.14
N ASP A 118 -8.36 8.45 6.77
CA ASP A 118 -7.73 8.38 5.44
C ASP A 118 -6.95 7.08 5.24
N PHE A 119 -6.28 6.59 6.29
CA PHE A 119 -5.61 5.29 6.26
C PHE A 119 -6.62 4.16 6.05
N ARG A 120 -7.67 4.06 6.88
CA ARG A 120 -8.71 3.03 6.72
C ARG A 120 -9.39 3.11 5.36
N PHE A 121 -9.73 4.31 4.90
CA PHE A 121 -10.42 4.49 3.63
C PHE A 121 -9.55 4.10 2.44
N SER A 122 -8.28 4.55 2.42
CA SER A 122 -7.34 4.15 1.35
C SER A 122 -7.06 2.65 1.34
N ALA A 123 -6.96 2.02 2.52
CA ALA A 123 -6.87 0.56 2.63
C ALA A 123 -8.11 -0.14 2.05
N ALA A 124 -9.32 0.35 2.32
CA ALA A 124 -10.55 -0.18 1.75
C ALA A 124 -10.57 -0.09 0.21
N VAL A 125 -10.15 1.05 -0.35
CA VAL A 125 -10.06 1.25 -1.80
C VAL A 125 -9.06 0.28 -2.45
N ALA A 126 -7.87 0.12 -1.85
CA ALA A 126 -6.86 -0.80 -2.35
C ALA A 126 -7.33 -2.26 -2.28
N ALA A 127 -7.90 -2.67 -1.15
CA ALA A 127 -8.46 -4.01 -0.96
C ALA A 127 -9.57 -4.30 -1.97
N PHE A 128 -10.44 -3.32 -2.25
CA PHE A 128 -11.48 -3.46 -3.27
C PHE A 128 -10.91 -3.66 -4.67
N GLY A 129 -9.89 -2.87 -5.06
CA GLY A 129 -9.21 -3.05 -6.34
C GLY A 129 -8.57 -4.43 -6.49
N MET A 130 -7.93 -4.93 -5.42
CA MET A 130 -7.35 -6.28 -5.40
C MET A 130 -8.43 -7.38 -5.48
N LEU A 131 -9.54 -7.20 -4.77
CA LEU A 131 -10.66 -8.15 -4.78
C LEU A 131 -11.31 -8.25 -6.17
N LEU A 132 -11.57 -7.11 -6.83
CA LEU A 132 -12.17 -7.07 -8.16
C LEU A 132 -11.28 -7.69 -9.24
N ARG A 133 -9.96 -7.58 -9.08
CA ARG A 133 -8.97 -8.16 -10.02
C ARG A 133 -8.64 -9.61 -9.74
N ASP A 134 -9.30 -10.22 -8.76
CA ASP A 134 -8.97 -11.55 -8.26
C ASP A 134 -7.46 -11.71 -7.97
N SER A 135 -6.87 -10.68 -7.37
CA SER A 135 -5.41 -10.62 -7.19
C SER A 135 -4.93 -11.76 -6.30
N GLN A 136 -3.83 -12.42 -6.68
CA GLN A 136 -3.13 -13.39 -5.83
C GLN A 136 -2.69 -12.80 -4.47
N HIS A 137 -2.61 -11.48 -4.38
CA HIS A 137 -2.24 -10.76 -3.17
C HIS A 137 -3.43 -10.14 -2.43
N LYS A 138 -4.68 -10.49 -2.78
CA LYS A 138 -5.86 -9.95 -2.08
C LYS A 138 -5.97 -10.43 -0.62
N GLY A 139 -5.19 -11.45 -0.23
CA GLY A 139 -5.22 -12.02 1.12
C GLY A 139 -6.63 -12.44 1.54
N ALA A 140 -7.00 -12.07 2.76
CA ALA A 140 -8.35 -12.31 3.31
C ALA A 140 -9.37 -11.21 2.94
N SER A 141 -9.10 -10.39 1.92
CA SER A 141 -10.01 -9.31 1.51
C SER A 141 -11.38 -9.87 1.11
N SER A 142 -12.42 -9.27 1.67
CA SER A 142 -13.81 -9.59 1.36
C SER A 142 -14.63 -8.30 1.28
N TYR A 143 -15.78 -8.36 0.61
CA TYR A 143 -16.71 -7.23 0.57
C TYR A 143 -17.10 -6.75 1.97
N GLY A 144 -17.28 -7.67 2.93
CA GLY A 144 -17.59 -7.33 4.32
C GLY A 144 -16.47 -6.54 4.99
N LEU A 145 -15.21 -7.00 4.86
CA LEU A 145 -14.04 -6.28 5.39
C LEU A 145 -13.92 -4.87 4.79
N ILE A 146 -14.06 -4.77 3.47
CA ILE A 146 -13.96 -3.50 2.73
C ILE A 146 -15.05 -2.53 3.19
N LEU A 147 -16.30 -3.00 3.30
CA LEU A 147 -17.41 -2.17 3.75
C LEU A 147 -17.25 -1.71 5.20
N GLY A 148 -16.73 -2.57 6.08
CA GLY A 148 -16.41 -2.19 7.46
C GLY A 148 -15.43 -1.02 7.50
N LEU A 149 -14.26 -1.19 6.87
CA LEU A 149 -13.23 -0.15 6.79
C LEU A 149 -13.76 1.15 6.18
N ALA A 150 -14.50 1.06 5.08
CA ALA A 150 -14.98 2.24 4.35
C ALA A 150 -16.06 3.02 5.12
N ARG A 151 -17.00 2.31 5.79
CA ARG A 151 -18.06 2.92 6.58
C ARG A 151 -17.51 3.60 7.83
N ASP A 152 -16.62 2.92 8.55
CA ASP A 152 -15.92 3.46 9.73
C ASP A 152 -15.07 4.68 9.38
N ALA A 153 -14.65 4.79 8.12
CA ALA A 153 -13.85 5.88 7.60
C ALA A 153 -14.62 6.93 6.80
N LYS A 154 -15.96 6.88 6.73
CA LYS A 154 -16.73 7.81 5.89
C LYS A 154 -16.56 9.28 6.32
N GLY A 155 -16.59 9.55 7.63
CA GLY A 155 -16.49 10.90 8.17
C GLY A 155 -17.55 11.87 7.62
N ALA A 156 -17.18 13.16 7.56
CA ALA A 156 -18.07 14.25 7.15
C ALA A 156 -18.46 14.20 5.66
N ASP A 157 -17.59 13.66 4.80
CA ASP A 157 -17.86 13.37 3.38
C ASP A 157 -18.64 14.47 2.63
N ARG A 158 -18.21 15.73 2.74
CA ARG A 158 -18.96 16.90 2.23
C ARG A 158 -19.25 16.82 0.72
N ALA A 159 -18.37 16.18 -0.05
CA ALA A 159 -18.52 16.00 -1.49
C ALA A 159 -19.19 14.66 -1.87
N GLY A 160 -19.47 13.77 -0.90
CA GLY A 160 -20.16 12.50 -1.13
C GLY A 160 -19.31 11.38 -1.75
N TYR A 161 -18.00 11.57 -1.95
CA TYR A 161 -17.14 10.59 -2.62
C TYR A 161 -16.98 9.30 -1.82
N ARG A 162 -16.91 9.37 -0.48
CA ARG A 162 -16.77 8.17 0.35
C ARG A 162 -18.07 7.37 0.40
N ALA A 163 -19.20 8.05 0.49
CA ALA A 163 -20.51 7.44 0.38
C ALA A 163 -20.71 6.76 -0.98
N GLU A 164 -20.29 7.41 -2.07
CA GLU A 164 -20.40 6.81 -3.40
C GLU A 164 -19.52 5.57 -3.55
N PHE A 165 -18.28 5.61 -3.06
CA PHE A 165 -17.43 4.42 -3.01
C PHE A 165 -18.10 3.26 -2.25
N ILE A 166 -18.68 3.51 -1.07
CA ILE A 166 -19.40 2.49 -0.29
C ILE A 166 -20.54 1.86 -1.13
N ARG A 167 -21.34 2.68 -1.82
CA ARG A 167 -22.42 2.18 -2.70
C ARG A 167 -21.90 1.34 -3.86
N LEU A 168 -20.75 1.68 -4.43
CA LEU A 168 -20.12 0.88 -5.49
C LEU A 168 -19.71 -0.51 -4.98
N VAL A 169 -19.14 -0.58 -3.78
CA VAL A 169 -18.76 -1.85 -3.14
C VAL A 169 -20.01 -2.71 -2.86
N GLU A 170 -21.09 -2.11 -2.35
CA GLU A 170 -22.37 -2.80 -2.11
C GLU A 170 -22.96 -3.37 -3.40
N LYS A 171 -22.99 -2.58 -4.49
CA LYS A 171 -23.47 -3.05 -5.80
C LYS A 171 -22.63 -4.20 -6.34
N ALA A 172 -21.31 -4.11 -6.20
CA ALA A 172 -20.41 -5.17 -6.64
C ALA A 172 -20.61 -6.47 -5.83
N GLN A 173 -20.83 -6.36 -4.52
CA GLN A 173 -21.17 -7.50 -3.66
C GLN A 173 -22.47 -8.17 -4.10
N LEU A 174 -23.52 -7.38 -4.36
CA LEU A 174 -24.81 -7.89 -4.83
C LEU A 174 -24.69 -8.62 -6.17
N ASN A 175 -23.97 -8.02 -7.13
CA ASN A 175 -23.75 -8.63 -8.44
C ASN A 175 -23.01 -9.96 -8.34
N GLN A 176 -22.03 -10.09 -7.43
CA GLN A 176 -21.35 -11.36 -7.21
C GLN A 176 -22.30 -12.43 -6.65
N GLN A 177 -23.20 -12.06 -5.73
CA GLN A 177 -24.17 -12.99 -5.17
C GLN A 177 -25.19 -13.49 -6.21
N VAL A 178 -25.66 -12.59 -7.09
CA VAL A 178 -26.56 -12.93 -8.18
C VAL A 178 -25.88 -13.89 -9.18
N ASN A 179 -24.62 -13.62 -9.53
CA ASN A 179 -23.88 -14.44 -10.51
C ASN A 179 -23.32 -15.74 -9.91
N GLY A 180 -23.08 -15.79 -8.59
CA GLY A 180 -22.58 -16.96 -7.87
C GLY A 180 -23.66 -17.95 -7.42
N GLY A 181 -24.95 -17.58 -7.49
CA GLY A 181 -26.10 -18.41 -7.12
C GLY A 181 -26.75 -19.19 -8.27
N GLY A 182 -26.14 -19.20 -9.47
CA GLY A 182 -26.74 -19.69 -10.71
C GLY A 182 -26.61 -21.19 -11.02
N ASP A 183 -25.93 -21.99 -10.19
CA ASP A 183 -25.74 -23.43 -10.45
C ASP A 183 -26.60 -24.29 -9.52
N GLY A 184 -27.92 -24.14 -9.66
CA GLY A 184 -28.91 -25.07 -9.12
C GLY A 184 -29.26 -26.13 -10.18
N PRO A 185 -29.41 -27.42 -9.82
CA PRO A 185 -29.55 -28.50 -10.81
C PRO A 185 -30.78 -28.25 -11.69
N LYS A 186 -30.56 -28.19 -13.01
CA LYS A 186 -31.64 -28.26 -14.00
C LYS A 186 -32.39 -29.58 -13.80
N GLN A 187 -33.54 -29.51 -13.13
CA GLN A 187 -34.50 -30.60 -13.16
C GLN A 187 -34.96 -30.78 -14.60
N ILE A 188 -34.51 -31.87 -15.18
CA ILE A 188 -35.06 -32.47 -16.39
C ILE A 188 -36.40 -33.08 -15.97
N ALA A 189 -37.50 -32.40 -16.30
CA ALA A 189 -38.83 -33.01 -16.26
C ALA A 189 -39.25 -33.30 -17.70
N ARG A 190 -39.58 -34.57 -17.91
CA ARG A 190 -40.01 -35.21 -19.16
C ARG A 190 -41.38 -34.71 -19.62
#